data_AF-A0A2D6GFU9-F1
#
_entry.id   AF-A0A2D6GFU9-F1
#
_cell.length_a   1.000
_cell.length_b   1.000
_cell.length_c   1.000
_cell.angle_alpha   90.00
_cell.angle_beta   90.00
_cell.angle_gamma   90.00
#
_symmetry.space_group_name_H-M   'P 1'
#
loop_
_entity.id
_entity.type
_entity.pdbx_description
1 polymer ?
#
loop_
_entity_poly.entity_id
_entity_poly.type
_entity_poly.pdbx_seq_one_letter_code
_entity_poly.pdbx_strand_id
1 'polypeptide(L)'
;MIGTPRWTFITNHGLVLSYISHNNTSTAREIAQYIGVTERTTHKIISDLEAAGYIERRKIGRRNVYSVDPQLPLRHHTKQDVIVSDLLEALTSKGLHELMEPSPDANSSS
;
A
#
# COMPACT_ATOMS: atom_id res chain seq x y z
N MET A 1 18.73 -19.05 -0.70
CA MET A 1 19.37 -17.95 0.05
C MET A 1 18.29 -17.22 0.83
N ILE A 2 18.27 -17.40 2.16
CA ILE A 2 17.49 -16.54 3.05
C ILE A 2 18.29 -15.24 3.16
N GLY A 3 17.90 -14.23 2.37
CA GLY A 3 18.53 -12.92 2.39
C GLY A 3 18.43 -12.34 3.80
N THR A 4 19.52 -11.75 4.28
CA THR A 4 19.52 -10.96 5.52
C THR A 4 18.38 -9.93 5.46
N PRO A 5 17.65 -9.70 6.57
CA PRO A 5 16.57 -8.73 6.60
C PRO A 5 17.16 -7.35 6.30
N ARG A 6 16.98 -6.90 5.05
CA ARG A 6 17.35 -5.57 4.61
C ARG A 6 16.33 -4.63 5.25
N TRP A 7 16.79 -3.68 6.06
CA TRP A 7 15.90 -2.71 6.66
C TRP A 7 15.17 -1.93 5.55
N THR A 8 13.83 -1.94 5.61
CA THR A 8 12.97 -1.16 4.72
C THR A 8 12.18 -0.15 5.54
N PHE A 9 11.93 1.02 4.96
CA PHE A 9 11.10 2.05 5.61
C PHE A 9 9.63 1.66 5.66
N ILE A 10 9.16 0.94 4.63
CA ILE A 10 7.77 0.50 4.51
C ILE A 10 7.67 -0.98 4.90
N THR A 11 6.66 -1.30 5.70
CA THR A 11 6.35 -2.67 6.10
C THR A 11 5.78 -3.46 4.93
N ASN A 12 5.88 -4.79 4.98
CA ASN A 12 5.26 -5.64 3.96
C ASN A 12 3.74 -5.42 3.87
N HIS A 13 3.05 -5.12 4.97
CA HIS A 13 1.63 -4.76 4.95
C HIS A 13 1.36 -3.50 4.12
N GLY A 14 2.16 -2.45 4.31
CA GLY A 14 2.03 -1.21 3.51
C GLY A 14 2.31 -1.45 2.03
N LEU A 15 3.34 -2.23 1.71
CA LEU A 15 3.67 -2.55 0.31
C LEU A 15 2.59 -3.42 -0.36
N VAL A 16 2.04 -4.42 0.34
CA VAL A 16 0.95 -5.26 -0.19
C VAL A 16 -0.32 -4.43 -0.39
N LEU A 17 -0.67 -3.58 0.56
CA LEU A 17 -1.85 -2.70 0.45
C LEU A 17 -1.72 -1.76 -0.76
N SER A 18 -0.56 -1.15 -0.95
CA SER A 18 -0.26 -0.31 -2.12
C SER A 18 -0.27 -1.06 -3.44
N TYR A 19 0.25 -2.28 -3.46
CA TYR A 19 0.18 -3.10 -4.66
C TYR A 19 -1.26 -3.47 -5.04
N ILE A 20 -2.08 -3.87 -4.06
CA ILE A 20 -3.48 -4.27 -4.26
C ILE A 20 -4.33 -3.08 -4.72
N SER A 21 -4.07 -1.86 -4.23
CA SER A 21 -4.81 -0.67 -4.66
C SER A 21 -4.68 -0.40 -6.16
N HIS A 22 -3.57 -0.83 -6.79
CA HIS A 22 -3.32 -0.68 -8.22
C HIS A 22 -3.60 -1.96 -9.02
N ASN A 23 -3.55 -3.14 -8.39
CA ASN A 23 -3.65 -4.45 -9.05
C ASN A 23 -4.68 -5.36 -8.35
N ASN A 24 -5.94 -4.94 -8.39
CA ASN A 24 -7.00 -5.52 -7.57
C ASN A 24 -7.39 -6.98 -7.93
N THR A 25 -6.98 -7.51 -9.08
CA THR A 25 -7.25 -8.90 -9.49
C THR A 25 -6.06 -9.85 -9.32
N SER A 26 -4.94 -9.37 -8.78
CA SER A 26 -3.72 -10.16 -8.65
C SER A 26 -3.88 -11.31 -7.66
N THR A 27 -3.26 -12.44 -7.97
CA THR A 27 -3.17 -13.60 -7.10
C THR A 27 -2.16 -13.37 -5.97
N ALA A 28 -2.30 -14.11 -4.85
CA ALA A 28 -1.32 -14.05 -3.76
C ALA A 28 0.11 -14.38 -4.22
N ARG A 29 0.24 -15.26 -5.22
CA ARG A 29 1.52 -15.58 -5.86
C ARG A 29 2.14 -14.39 -6.59
N GLU A 30 1.37 -13.68 -7.41
CA GLU A 30 1.86 -12.50 -8.14
C GLU A 30 2.27 -11.38 -7.17
N ILE A 31 1.47 -11.15 -6.14
CA ILE A 31 1.78 -10.19 -5.07
C ILE A 31 3.10 -10.59 -4.37
N ALA A 32 3.25 -11.85 -3.98
CA ALA A 32 4.44 -12.35 -3.31
C ALA A 32 5.72 -12.15 -4.15
N GLN A 33 5.63 -12.45 -5.45
CA GLN A 33 6.74 -12.27 -6.39
C GLN A 33 7.13 -10.79 -6.55
N TYR A 34 6.14 -9.90 -6.65
CA TYR A 34 6.39 -8.47 -6.80
C TYR A 34 7.02 -7.87 -5.53
N ILE A 35 6.51 -8.24 -4.35
CA ILE A 35 6.96 -7.70 -3.06
C ILE A 35 8.27 -8.34 -2.58
N GLY A 36 8.63 -9.53 -3.08
CA GLY A 36 9.82 -10.26 -2.65
C GLY A 36 9.64 -10.99 -1.31
N VAL A 37 8.42 -11.45 -1.02
CA VAL A 37 8.10 -12.26 0.16
C VAL A 37 7.55 -13.63 -0.25
N THR A 38 7.33 -14.52 0.71
CA THR A 38 6.72 -15.83 0.41
C THR A 38 5.22 -15.69 0.15
N GLU A 39 4.65 -16.62 -0.62
CA GLU A 39 3.20 -16.69 -0.85
C GLU A 39 2.43 -16.89 0.47
N ARG A 40 2.97 -17.68 1.40
CA ARG A 40 2.41 -17.84 2.75
C ARG A 40 2.39 -16.53 3.53
N THR A 41 3.48 -15.75 3.48
CA THR A 41 3.55 -14.42 4.10
C THR A 41 2.49 -13.49 3.50
N THR A 42 2.34 -13.53 2.19
CA THR A 42 1.35 -12.72 1.47
C THR A 42 -0.07 -13.09 1.87
N HIS A 43 -0.41 -14.38 1.94
CA HIS A 43 -1.71 -14.83 2.43
C HIS A 43 -2.00 -14.33 3.85
N LYS A 44 -1.01 -14.40 4.75
CA LYS A 44 -1.16 -13.88 6.11
C LYS A 44 -1.45 -12.38 6.11
N ILE A 45 -0.68 -11.60 5.34
CA ILE A 45 -0.86 -10.15 5.24
C ILE A 45 -2.25 -9.79 4.68
N ILE A 46 -2.71 -10.46 3.63
CA ILE A 46 -4.04 -10.23 3.06
C ILE A 46 -5.11 -10.51 4.11
N SER A 47 -5.01 -11.62 4.85
CA SER A 47 -5.95 -11.92 5.94
C SER A 47 -5.91 -10.90 7.07
N ASP A 48 -4.73 -10.40 7.44
CA ASP A 48 -4.58 -9.35 8.46
C ASP A 48 -5.24 -8.04 7.99
N LEU A 49 -5.04 -7.64 6.73
CA LEU A 49 -5.63 -6.45 6.14
C LEU A 49 -7.16 -6.55 6.03
N GLU A 50 -7.67 -7.72 5.66
CA GLU A 50 -9.11 -8.00 5.58
C GLU A 50 -9.77 -7.98 6.96
N ALA A 51 -9.16 -8.65 7.95
CA ALA A 51 -9.64 -8.62 9.34
C ALA A 51 -9.62 -7.21 9.93
N ALA A 52 -8.69 -6.36 9.48
CA ALA A 52 -8.58 -4.97 9.90
C ALA A 52 -9.52 -4.01 9.16
N GLY A 53 -10.23 -4.48 8.12
CA GLY A 53 -11.16 -3.71 7.29
C GLY A 53 -10.53 -2.94 6.13
N TYR A 54 -9.20 -3.00 5.96
CA TYR A 54 -8.50 -2.25 4.91
C TYR A 54 -8.77 -2.76 3.50
N ILE A 55 -9.08 -4.05 3.38
CA ILE A 55 -9.47 -4.64 2.11
C ILE A 55 -10.71 -5.51 2.27
N GLU A 56 -11.52 -5.55 1.23
CA GLU A 56 -12.56 -6.53 1.04
C GLU A 56 -12.16 -7.50 -0.08
N ARG A 57 -12.45 -8.78 0.09
CA ARG A 57 -12.19 -9.82 -0.91
C ARG A 57 -13.51 -10.35 -1.47
N ARG A 58 -13.68 -10.23 -2.78
CA ARG A 58 -14.82 -10.83 -3.51
C ARG A 58 -14.33 -11.87 -4.49
N LYS A 59 -14.96 -13.05 -4.50
CA LYS A 59 -14.64 -14.11 -5.45
C LYS A 59 -15.47 -13.95 -6.72
N ILE A 60 -14.81 -13.76 -7.86
CA ILE A 60 -15.45 -13.69 -9.18
C ILE A 60 -14.93 -14.87 -10.00
N GLY A 61 -15.75 -15.92 -10.09
CA GLY A 61 -15.37 -17.18 -10.72
C GLY A 61 -14.17 -17.85 -10.04
N ARG A 62 -13.05 -17.96 -10.76
CA ARG A 62 -11.79 -18.53 -10.25
C ARG A 62 -10.83 -17.50 -9.66
N ARG A 63 -11.13 -16.20 -9.77
CA ARG A 63 -10.25 -15.11 -9.32
C ARG A 63 -10.80 -14.42 -8.08
N ASN A 64 -9.88 -13.91 -7.26
CA ASN A 64 -10.23 -12.95 -6.21
C ASN A 64 -10.11 -11.55 -6.81
N VAL A 65 -11.05 -10.68 -6.43
CA VAL A 65 -11.00 -9.26 -6.68
C VAL A 65 -11.02 -8.57 -5.33
N TYR A 66 -10.01 -7.75 -5.09
CA TYR A 66 -9.86 -6.98 -3.87
C TYR A 66 -10.44 -5.58 -4.06
N SER A 67 -10.92 -4.97 -2.98
CA SER A 67 -11.28 -3.55 -2.93
C SER A 67 -10.63 -2.97 -1.70
N VAL A 68 -9.91 -1.86 -1.84
CA VAL A 68 -9.24 -1.18 -0.72
C VAL A 68 -10.18 -0.11 -0.18
N ASP A 69 -10.28 0.02 1.14
CA ASP A 69 -10.93 1.17 1.78
C ASP A 69 -9.87 2.25 2.09
N PRO A 70 -9.79 3.33 1.31
CA PRO A 70 -8.80 4.39 1.51
C PRO A 70 -9.13 5.31 2.69
N GLN A 71 -10.35 5.27 3.23
CA GLN A 71 -10.84 6.19 4.26
C GLN A 71 -10.48 5.72 5.68
N LEU A 72 -9.96 4.50 5.82
CA LEU A 72 -9.53 4.01 7.11
C LEU A 72 -8.22 4.70 7.56
N PRO A 73 -8.11 5.06 8.85
CA PRO A 73 -6.90 5.67 9.38
C PRO A 73 -5.75 4.65 9.44
N LEU A 74 -4.51 5.13 9.38
CA LEU A 74 -3.34 4.31 9.69
C LEU A 74 -3.38 3.88 11.16
N ARG A 75 -3.22 2.59 11.43
CA ARG A 75 -3.11 2.03 12.80
C ARG A 75 -1.78 2.42 13.45
N HIS A 76 -1.62 3.69 13.79
CA HIS A 76 -0.55 4.18 14.66
C HIS A 76 -1.10 5.20 15.65
N HIS A 77 -0.87 4.98 16.95
CA HIS A 77 -1.43 5.78 18.04
C HIS A 77 -1.03 7.28 17.99
N THR A 78 0.00 7.64 17.23
CA THR A 78 0.44 9.04 17.04
C THR A 78 0.05 9.66 15.70
N LYS A 79 -0.62 8.92 14.80
CA LYS A 79 -1.01 9.38 13.45
C LYS A 79 -2.43 8.97 13.09
N GLN A 80 -3.36 9.17 14.03
CA GLN A 80 -4.78 8.86 13.82
C GLN A 80 -5.43 9.74 12.74
N ASP A 81 -4.80 10.87 12.40
CA ASP A 81 -5.29 11.82 11.39
C ASP A 81 -4.79 11.53 9.97
N VAL A 82 -3.97 10.48 9.77
CA VAL A 82 -3.49 10.11 8.43
C VAL A 82 -4.28 8.92 7.93
N ILE A 83 -4.96 9.10 6.79
CA ILE A 83 -5.76 8.06 6.16
C ILE A 83 -4.93 7.23 5.18
N VAL A 84 -5.41 6.03 4.86
CA VAL A 84 -4.74 5.12 3.92
C VAL A 84 -4.51 5.78 2.56
N SER A 85 -5.42 6.63 2.07
CA SER A 85 -5.20 7.36 0.81
C SER A 85 -3.91 8.17 0.80
N ASP A 86 -3.58 8.87 1.88
CA ASP A 86 -2.40 9.75 1.93
C ASP A 86 -1.10 8.93 1.82
N LEU A 87 -1.10 7.77 2.49
CA LEU A 87 0.00 6.81 2.36
C LEU A 87 0.10 6.27 0.93
N LEU A 88 -1.03 5.87 0.34
CA LEU A 88 -1.05 5.32 -1.01
C LEU A 88 -0.56 6.35 -2.03
N GLU A 89 -1.03 7.59 -1.93
CA GLU A 89 -0.59 8.71 -2.76
C GLU A 89 0.92 8.94 -2.64
N ALA A 90 1.46 9.00 -1.42
CA ALA A 90 2.89 9.16 -1.18
C ALA A 90 3.75 8.01 -1.73
N LEU A 91 3.18 6.81 -1.86
CA LEU A 91 3.85 5.64 -2.42
C LEU A 91 3.71 5.53 -3.95
N THR A 92 2.89 6.36 -4.58
CA THR A 92 2.82 6.45 -6.05
C THR A 92 3.84 7.44 -6.60
N SER A 93 4.32 7.21 -7.82
CA SER A 93 5.26 8.11 -8.52
C SER A 93 4.72 9.54 -8.72
N LYS A 94 3.41 9.76 -8.55
CA LYS A 94 2.77 11.07 -8.69
C LYS A 94 2.94 11.94 -7.43
N GLY A 95 2.87 11.35 -6.23
CA GLY A 95 3.04 12.08 -4.96
C GLY A 95 4.44 12.66 -4.74
N LEU A 96 5.49 11.99 -5.27
CA LEU A 96 6.86 12.54 -5.23
C LEU A 96 7.03 13.77 -6.12
N HIS A 97 6.31 13.87 -7.24
CA HIS A 97 6.37 15.02 -8.14
C HIS A 97 5.75 16.26 -7.48
N GLU A 98 4.55 16.11 -6.88
CA GLU A 98 3.84 17.21 -6.22
C GLU A 98 4.54 17.74 -4.95
N LEU A 99 5.30 16.90 -4.23
CA LEU A 99 6.10 17.30 -3.07
C LEU A 99 7.45 17.95 -3.43
N MET A 100 7.88 17.86 -4.69
CA MET A 100 9.15 18.40 -5.20
C MET A 100 8.97 19.63 -6.11
N GLU A 101 7.73 20.01 -6.44
CA GLU A 101 7.45 21.28 -7.11
C GLU A 101 7.77 22.45 -6.16
N PRO A 102 8.74 23.32 -6.47
CA PRO A 102 8.86 24.58 -5.75
C PRO A 102 7.59 25.38 -6.02
N SER A 103 6.93 25.84 -4.95
CA SER A 103 5.76 26.72 -5.03
C SER A 103 6.01 27.83 -6.06
N PRO A 104 5.12 28.00 -7.05
CA PRO A 104 5.26 29.03 -8.09
C PRO A 104 5.13 30.45 -7.52
N ASP A 105 4.74 30.60 -6.26
CA ASP A 105 4.47 31.90 -5.63
C ASP A 105 5.72 32.58 -5.05
N ALA A 106 6.89 31.93 -5.09
CA ALA A 106 8.12 32.51 -4.54
C ALA A 106 8.81 33.54 -5.46
N ASN A 107 8.35 33.73 -6.71
CA ASN A 107 9.00 34.65 -7.66
C ASN A 107 8.10 35.80 -8.13
N SER A 108 7.20 36.27 -7.27
CA SER A 108 6.44 37.49 -7.48
C SER A 108 6.58 38.44 -6.29
N SER A 109 7.81 38.90 -6.03
CA SER A 109 8.02 40.11 -5.26
C SER A 109 9.39 40.74 -5.59
N SER A 110 9.28 41.91 -6.23
CA SER A 110 10.28 42.99 -6.42
C SER A 110 11.31 42.82 -7.54
#